data_AF-A0A1I6M7A0-F1
#
_entry.id   AF-A0A1I6M7A0-F1
#
_cell.length_a   1.000
_cell.length_b   1.000
_cell.length_c   1.000
_cell.angle_alpha   90.00
_cell.angle_beta   90.00
_cell.angle_gamma   90.00
#
_symmetry.space_group_name_H-M   'P 1'
#
loop_
_entity.id
_entity.type
_entity.pdbx_description
1 polymer ?
#
loop_
_entity_poly.entity_id
_entity_poly.type
_entity_poly.pdbx_seq_one_letter_code
_entity_poly.pdbx_strand_id
1 'polypeptide(L)'
;MSDQSQDVDGGAESEDDDEEFELEGDMDREQGAAVLRRLADGVESGTVDLGGDEGTVTVPERFEVEVEFEEDDDEQELEVEFEWPTEDGESATEEPESDAEDEGSDEDQGE
;
A
#
# COMPACT_ATOMS: atom_id res chain seq x y z
N MET A 1 -22.88 -45.25 -39.25
CA MET A 1 -22.99 -44.76 -37.86
C MET A 1 -21.75 -43.87 -37.69
N SER A 2 -21.82 -42.59 -38.02
CA SER A 2 -22.39 -41.49 -37.21
C SER A 2 -21.62 -41.41 -35.90
N ASP A 3 -20.60 -40.56 -35.84
CA ASP A 3 -20.64 -39.14 -35.43
C ASP A 3 -20.32 -39.03 -33.94
N GLN A 4 -19.16 -38.44 -33.62
CA GLN A 4 -18.96 -37.69 -32.38
C GLN A 4 -17.67 -36.87 -32.53
N SER A 5 -17.79 -35.68 -33.11
CA SER A 5 -16.90 -34.57 -32.82
C SER A 5 -17.10 -34.18 -31.36
N GLN A 6 -16.04 -34.21 -30.56
CA GLN A 6 -15.97 -33.46 -29.31
C GLN A 6 -14.99 -32.32 -29.51
N ASP A 7 -15.54 -31.22 -29.99
CA ASP A 7 -15.05 -29.89 -29.74
C ASP A 7 -15.04 -29.69 -28.21
N VAL A 8 -13.86 -29.79 -27.61
CA VAL A 8 -13.62 -29.25 -26.28
C VAL A 8 -13.03 -27.87 -26.47
N ASP A 9 -13.93 -26.91 -26.69
CA ASP A 9 -13.69 -25.48 -26.47
C ASP A 9 -13.49 -25.31 -24.95
N GLY A 10 -12.28 -25.64 -24.49
CA GLY A 10 -11.81 -25.28 -23.16
C GLY A 10 -11.31 -23.86 -23.24
N GLY A 11 -12.24 -22.90 -23.24
CA GLY A 11 -11.91 -21.52 -22.91
C GLY A 11 -11.16 -21.56 -21.59
N ALA A 12 -9.88 -21.18 -21.63
CA ALA A 12 -9.14 -20.87 -20.42
C ALA A 12 -9.90 -19.70 -19.76
N GLU A 13 -10.75 -20.04 -18.80
CA GLU A 13 -11.01 -19.17 -17.67
C GLU A 13 -9.64 -18.83 -17.09
N SER A 14 -9.12 -17.66 -17.43
CA SER A 14 -8.01 -17.08 -16.69
C SER A 14 -8.57 -16.85 -15.29
N GLU A 15 -8.23 -17.73 -14.37
CA GLU A 15 -8.31 -17.45 -12.94
C GLU A 15 -7.33 -16.28 -12.74
N ASP A 16 -7.86 -15.06 -12.68
CA ASP A 16 -7.14 -13.88 -12.22
C ASP A 16 -6.74 -14.16 -10.75
N ASP A 17 -5.58 -14.79 -10.57
CA ASP A 17 -4.92 -14.96 -9.27
C ASP A 17 -4.49 -13.55 -8.84
N ASP A 18 -5.17 -12.99 -7.82
CA ASP A 18 -4.72 -11.76 -7.18
C ASP A 18 -3.28 -12.00 -6.67
N GLU A 19 -2.31 -11.28 -7.22
CA GLU A 19 -0.89 -11.54 -6.95
C GLU A 19 -0.53 -11.06 -5.53
N GLU A 20 -0.56 -11.97 -4.55
CA GLU A 20 -0.22 -11.71 -3.15
C GLU A 20 1.25 -12.03 -2.83
N PHE A 21 1.87 -11.18 -2.03
CA PHE A 21 3.23 -11.39 -1.50
C PHE A 21 3.17 -11.61 0.00
N GLU A 22 3.73 -12.72 0.48
CA GLU A 22 3.80 -13.07 1.90
C GLU A 22 5.25 -13.34 2.34
N LEU A 23 5.68 -12.69 3.43
CA LEU A 23 6.97 -12.97 4.08
C LEU A 23 6.72 -13.73 5.39
N GLU A 24 6.74 -15.05 5.36
CA GLU A 24 6.59 -15.91 6.54
C GLU A 24 7.93 -16.48 7.04
N GLY A 25 8.08 -16.60 8.36
CA GLY A 25 9.20 -17.31 8.96
C GLY A 25 9.39 -17.05 10.46
N ASP A 26 10.02 -18.02 11.15
CA ASP A 26 10.45 -17.85 12.54
C ASP A 26 11.69 -16.94 12.59
N MET A 27 11.59 -15.82 13.30
CA MET A 27 12.63 -14.79 13.38
C MET A 27 12.93 -14.42 14.82
N ASP A 28 14.21 -14.26 15.15
CA ASP A 28 14.61 -13.59 16.38
C ASP A 28 14.28 -12.10 16.33
N ARG A 29 14.21 -11.44 17.50
CA ARG A 29 13.87 -10.02 17.62
C ARG A 29 14.70 -9.09 16.73
N GLU A 30 15.99 -9.38 16.57
CA GLU A 30 16.87 -8.56 15.74
C GLU A 30 16.53 -8.67 14.25
N GLN A 31 16.17 -9.88 13.80
CA GLN A 31 15.76 -10.15 12.41
C GLN A 31 14.41 -9.51 12.12
N GLY A 32 13.40 -9.68 12.99
CA GLY A 32 12.10 -9.02 12.84
C GLY A 32 12.24 -7.49 12.81
N ALA A 33 13.06 -6.91 13.70
CA ALA A 33 13.31 -5.48 13.67
C ALA A 33 14.08 -5.01 12.42
N ALA A 34 14.86 -5.87 11.77
CA ALA A 34 15.50 -5.55 10.50
C ALA A 34 14.48 -5.50 9.35
N VAL A 35 13.49 -6.40 9.34
CA VAL A 35 12.38 -6.39 8.38
C VAL A 35 11.59 -5.08 8.50
N LEU A 36 11.17 -4.72 9.72
CA LEU A 36 10.42 -3.48 9.95
C LEU A 36 11.19 -2.22 9.54
N ARG A 37 12.51 -2.19 9.75
CA ARG A 37 13.35 -1.07 9.30
C ARG A 37 13.42 -0.98 7.79
N ARG A 38 13.59 -2.10 7.09
CA ARG A 38 13.57 -2.12 5.61
C ARG A 38 12.23 -1.61 5.07
N LEU A 39 11.12 -2.04 5.68
CA LEU A 39 9.80 -1.57 5.31
C LEU A 39 9.68 -0.05 5.52
N ALA A 40 10.10 0.45 6.68
CA ALA A 40 10.09 1.88 6.99
C ALA A 40 10.96 2.71 6.03
N ASP A 41 12.18 2.23 5.71
CA ASP A 41 13.06 2.87 4.73
C ASP A 41 12.43 2.92 3.33
N GLY A 42 11.72 1.85 2.93
CA GLY A 42 11.01 1.77 1.66
C GLY A 42 9.83 2.74 1.58
N VAL A 43 9.04 2.82 2.66
CA VAL A 43 7.94 3.80 2.78
C VAL A 43 8.47 5.23 2.72
N GLU A 44 9.55 5.56 3.43
CA GLU A 44 10.17 6.90 3.39
C GLU A 44 10.69 7.24 1.97
N SER A 45 11.19 6.25 1.24
CA SER A 45 11.65 6.41 -0.15
C SER A 45 10.50 6.44 -1.18
N GLY A 46 9.25 6.14 -0.80
CA GLY A 46 8.12 5.97 -1.71
C GLY A 46 8.17 4.68 -2.55
N THR A 47 9.05 3.73 -2.22
CA THR A 47 9.16 2.44 -2.90
C THR A 47 9.63 1.36 -1.95
N VAL A 48 8.82 0.31 -1.79
CA VAL A 48 9.12 -0.86 -0.97
C VAL A 48 9.57 -2.00 -1.88
N ASP A 49 10.73 -2.58 -1.58
CA ASP A 49 11.26 -3.76 -2.29
C ASP A 49 10.85 -5.02 -1.52
N LEU A 50 9.96 -5.82 -2.12
CA LEU A 50 9.44 -7.07 -1.53
C LEU A 50 10.51 -8.18 -1.54
N GLY A 51 11.52 -8.02 -2.39
CA GLY A 51 12.57 -9.01 -2.60
C GLY A 51 12.14 -10.11 -3.56
N GLY A 52 13.07 -11.02 -3.89
CA GLY A 52 12.77 -12.15 -4.77
C GLY A 52 12.42 -11.74 -6.21
N ASP A 53 11.43 -12.43 -6.77
CA ASP A 53 10.88 -12.16 -8.10
C ASP A 53 9.60 -11.29 -8.01
N GLU A 54 9.10 -11.04 -6.79
CA GLU A 54 7.87 -10.29 -6.50
C GLU A 54 7.97 -8.76 -6.70
N GLY A 55 9.17 -8.23 -6.90
CA GLY A 55 9.37 -6.87 -7.39
C GLY A 55 9.23 -5.75 -6.33
N THR A 56 8.71 -4.60 -6.75
CA THR A 56 8.67 -3.36 -5.95
C THR A 56 7.28 -2.73 -5.96
N VAL A 57 6.82 -2.27 -4.79
CA VAL A 57 5.56 -1.55 -4.60
C VAL A 57 5.82 -0.06 -4.50
N THR A 58 5.09 0.75 -5.28
CA THR A 58 5.12 2.22 -5.17
C THR A 58 4.16 2.67 -4.07
N VAL A 59 4.65 3.46 -3.12
CA VAL A 59 3.85 4.00 -2.02
C VAL A 59 3.60 5.49 -2.26
N PRO A 60 2.35 5.98 -2.23
CA PRO A 60 2.05 7.39 -2.47
C PRO A 60 2.49 8.28 -1.29
N GLU A 61 2.52 9.60 -1.50
CA GLU A 61 2.85 10.57 -0.43
C GLU A 61 1.84 10.58 0.73
N ARG A 62 0.62 10.09 0.49
CA ARG A 62 -0.45 9.97 1.49
C ARG A 62 -1.16 8.63 1.33
N PHE A 63 -1.29 7.92 2.44
CA PHE A 63 -1.97 6.63 2.54
C PHE A 63 -2.47 6.45 3.99
N GLU A 64 -3.36 5.49 4.19
CA GLU A 64 -3.88 5.11 5.51
C GLU A 64 -2.98 4.06 6.15
N VAL A 65 -2.79 4.14 7.47
CA VAL A 65 -1.98 3.20 8.24
C VAL A 65 -2.75 2.74 9.46
N GLU A 66 -2.81 1.43 9.65
CA GLU A 66 -3.44 0.78 10.79
C GLU A 66 -2.42 -0.11 11.51
N VAL A 67 -2.49 -0.15 12.84
CA VAL A 67 -1.64 -0.99 13.68
C VAL A 67 -2.53 -1.70 14.68
N GLU A 68 -2.64 -3.01 14.53
CA GLU A 68 -3.57 -3.86 15.26
C GLU A 68 -2.82 -4.89 16.10
N PHE A 69 -3.36 -5.22 17.27
CA PHE A 69 -2.82 -6.23 18.16
C PHE A 69 -3.94 -7.09 18.69
N GLU A 70 -3.87 -8.38 18.42
CA GLU A 70 -4.81 -9.39 18.90
C GLU A 70 -4.08 -10.44 19.74
N GLU A 71 -4.78 -10.98 20.74
CA GLU A 71 -4.25 -12.01 21.64
C GLU A 71 -5.35 -13.03 21.92
N ASP A 72 -5.06 -14.28 21.62
CA ASP A 72 -5.91 -15.44 21.90
C ASP A 72 -5.18 -16.47 22.79
N ASP A 73 -5.83 -17.60 23.11
CA ASP A 73 -5.26 -18.64 23.98
C ASP A 73 -3.99 -19.30 23.40
N ASP A 74 -3.82 -19.28 22.07
CA ASP A 74 -2.78 -20.00 21.34
C ASP A 74 -1.69 -19.07 20.74
N GLU A 75 -2.01 -17.80 20.47
CA GLU A 75 -1.12 -16.87 19.76
C GLU A 75 -1.32 -15.38 20.12
N GLN A 76 -0.30 -14.59 19.81
CA GLN A 76 -0.31 -13.13 19.87
C GLN A 76 0.13 -12.62 18.50
N GLU A 77 -0.63 -11.71 17.94
CA GLU A 77 -0.41 -11.14 16.61
C GLU A 77 -0.31 -9.62 16.69
N LEU A 78 0.60 -9.07 15.89
CA LEU A 78 0.80 -7.64 15.74
C LEU A 78 0.92 -7.35 14.25
N GLU A 79 -0.04 -6.60 13.73
CA GLU A 79 -0.16 -6.30 12.31
C GLU A 79 0.09 -4.81 12.04
N VAL A 80 0.67 -4.53 10.88
CA VAL A 80 0.89 -3.17 10.38
C VAL A 80 0.39 -3.16 8.94
N GLU A 81 -0.75 -2.52 8.71
CA GLU A 81 -1.41 -2.46 7.41
C GLU A 81 -1.28 -1.06 6.82
N PHE A 82 -1.12 -1.00 5.49
CA PHE A 82 -1.14 0.23 4.72
C PHE A 82 -2.13 0.11 3.55
N GLU A 83 -3.03 1.07 3.41
CA GLU A 83 -4.02 1.09 2.34
C GLU A 83 -3.96 2.41 1.54
N TRP A 84 -4.08 2.30 0.22
CA TRP A 84 -4.24 3.45 -0.66
C TRP A 84 -4.95 3.07 -1.97
N PRO A 85 -5.62 4.04 -2.64
CA PRO A 85 -6.27 3.78 -3.92
C PRO A 85 -5.26 3.54 -5.05
N THR A 86 -5.54 2.58 -5.92
CA THR A 86 -4.83 2.41 -7.20
C THR A 86 -5.47 3.29 -8.28
N GLU A 87 -4.70 3.73 -9.28
CA GLU A 87 -5.12 4.74 -10.28
C GLU A 87 -6.31 4.32 -11.19
N ASP A 88 -6.93 3.16 -10.97
CA ASP A 88 -8.26 2.81 -11.51
C ASP A 88 -9.43 3.37 -10.69
N GLY A 89 -9.14 4.13 -9.61
CA GLY A 89 -10.11 4.80 -8.75
C GLY A 89 -9.67 6.19 -8.34
N GLU A 90 -9.74 7.13 -9.29
CA GLU A 90 -9.59 8.59 -9.16
C GLU A 90 -9.78 9.12 -7.73
N SER A 91 -8.68 9.36 -7.01
CA SER A 91 -8.69 10.11 -5.76
C SER A 91 -7.76 11.31 -5.89
N ALA A 92 -8.43 12.45 -5.96
CA ALA A 92 -7.90 13.78 -6.20
C ALA A 92 -6.78 14.12 -5.21
N THR A 93 -5.63 14.50 -5.77
CA THR A 93 -4.72 15.42 -5.11
C THR A 93 -5.46 16.74 -4.90
N GLU A 94 -5.98 16.99 -3.70
CA GLU A 94 -6.32 18.35 -3.28
C GLU A 94 -5.00 19.12 -3.11
N GLU A 95 -4.69 19.96 -4.10
CA GLU A 95 -3.61 20.93 -4.06
C GLU A 95 -3.81 21.87 -2.85
N PRO A 96 -2.78 22.20 -2.08
CA PRO A 96 -2.93 23.20 -1.02
C PRO A 96 -3.20 24.57 -1.68
N GLU A 97 -4.40 25.11 -1.44
CA GLU A 97 -4.72 26.51 -1.77
C GLU A 97 -3.70 27.41 -1.07
N SER A 98 -2.74 27.89 -1.85
CA SER A 98 -1.80 28.93 -1.45
C SER A 98 -2.56 30.24 -1.41
N ASP A 99 -3.20 30.53 -0.28
CA ASP A 99 -3.80 31.83 0.02
C ASP A 99 -2.67 32.83 0.31
N ALA A 100 -2.13 33.39 -0.77
CA ALA A 100 -1.28 34.57 -0.74
C ALA A 100 -2.18 35.81 -0.84
N GLU A 101 -2.79 36.23 0.27
CA GLU A 101 -3.35 37.58 0.37
C GLU A 101 -2.28 38.53 0.93
N ASP A 102 -1.47 39.01 -0.01
CA ASP A 102 -0.80 40.31 0.01
C ASP A 102 -1.87 41.41 0.02
N GLU A 103 -2.07 42.11 1.14
CA GLU A 103 -2.63 43.47 1.14
C GLU A 103 -2.05 44.26 2.32
N GLY A 104 -1.03 45.07 2.03
CA GLY A 104 -0.64 46.15 2.91
C GLY A 104 -1.69 47.26 2.92
N SER A 105 -1.93 47.88 4.07
CA SER A 105 -2.17 49.33 4.11
C SER A 105 -1.90 49.91 5.49
N ASP A 106 -0.97 50.84 5.44
CA ASP A 106 -0.66 51.93 6.36
C ASP A 106 -1.93 52.72 6.72
N GLU A 107 -2.19 52.97 8.01
CA GLU A 107 -2.84 54.22 8.43
C GLU A 107 -2.55 54.51 9.91
N ASP A 108 -1.55 55.38 10.08
CA ASP A 108 -1.43 56.43 11.09
C ASP A 108 -2.79 57.02 11.50
N GLN A 109 -3.12 57.08 12.79
CA GLN A 109 -3.68 58.27 13.45
C GLN A 109 -3.46 58.19 14.98
N GLY A 110 -2.76 59.18 15.51
CA GLY A 110 -2.60 59.38 16.95
C GLY A 110 -3.78 60.09 17.62
N GLU A 111 -3.84 59.98 18.93
CA GLU A 111 -4.06 61.06 19.93
C GLU A 111 -3.80 60.53 21.35
#